data_AF-A0A9D2WT61-F1
#
_entry.id   AF-A0A9D2WT61-F1
#
_cell.length_a   1.000
_cell.length_b   1.000
_cell.length_c   1.000
_cell.angle_alpha   90.00
_cell.angle_beta   90.00
_cell.angle_gamma   90.00
#
_symmetry.space_group_name_H-M   'P 1'
#
loop_
_entity.id
_entity.type
_entity.pdbx_description
1 polymer ?
#
loop_
_entity_poly.entity_id
_entity_poly.type
_entity_poly.pdbx_seq_one_letter_code
_entity_poly.pdbx_strand_id
1 'polypeptide(L)' 'MLEDKLKDVFGERVACQFIDINSSAMKSYPQVEKTIHQVLLPMTVINGIPRSHGFLDLNLIIDTVKQELDKYRS' A
#
# COMPACT_ATOMS: atom_id res chain seq x y z
N MET A 1 -14.97 -0.70 -3.82
CA MET A 1 -13.91 0.12 -3.14
C MET A 1 -12.54 -0.45 -3.51
N LEU A 2 -11.41 0.26 -3.34
CA LEU A 2 -10.06 -0.26 -3.70
C LEU A 2 -9.74 -1.57 -2.97
N GLU A 3 -10.08 -1.65 -1.67
CA GLU A 3 -9.94 -2.87 -0.88
C GLU A 3 -10.70 -4.07 -1.48
N ASP A 4 -11.97 -3.89 -1.86
CA ASP A 4 -12.77 -4.97 -2.48
C ASP A 4 -12.12 -5.49 -3.75
N LYS A 5 -11.64 -4.58 -4.62
CA LYS A 5 -10.97 -4.98 -5.86
C LYS A 5 -9.68 -5.76 -5.61
N LEU A 6 -8.93 -5.40 -4.57
CA LEU A 6 -7.74 -6.15 -4.19
C LEU A 6 -8.10 -7.52 -3.60
N LYS A 7 -9.17 -7.60 -2.79
CA LYS A 7 -9.71 -8.86 -2.28
C LYS A 7 -10.24 -9.77 -3.40
N ASP A 8 -10.87 -9.22 -4.42
CA ASP A 8 -11.35 -10.00 -5.58
C ASP A 8 -10.19 -10.66 -6.34
N VAL A 9 -9.05 -9.96 -6.46
CA VAL A 9 -7.88 -10.46 -7.21
C VAL A 9 -7.00 -11.39 -6.36
N PHE A 10 -6.79 -11.04 -5.09
CA PHE A 10 -5.79 -11.69 -4.24
C PHE A 10 -6.38 -12.54 -3.11
N GLY A 11 -7.67 -12.38 -2.79
CA GLY A 11 -8.31 -13.04 -1.65
C GLY A 11 -7.66 -12.66 -0.34
N GLU A 12 -7.54 -13.64 0.56
CA GLU A 12 -6.94 -13.47 1.89
C GLU A 12 -5.40 -13.34 1.88
N ARG A 13 -4.76 -13.42 0.69
CA ARG A 13 -3.30 -13.29 0.56
C ARG A 13 -2.79 -11.87 0.83
N VAL A 14 -3.68 -10.89 0.89
CA VAL A 14 -3.33 -9.48 1.13
C VAL A 14 -4.23 -8.87 2.19
N ALA A 15 -3.63 -8.06 3.07
CA ALA A 15 -4.36 -7.18 3.97
C ALA A 15 -4.25 -5.75 3.45
N CYS A 16 -5.38 -5.05 3.39
CA CYS A 16 -5.44 -3.64 2.97
C CYS A 16 -5.93 -2.79 4.14
N GLN A 17 -5.29 -1.65 4.35
CA GLN A 17 -5.69 -0.68 5.37
C GLN A 17 -5.51 0.73 4.84
N PHE A 18 -6.49 1.60 5.13
CA PHE A 18 -6.37 3.03 4.94
C PHE A 18 -5.98 3.69 6.26
N ILE A 19 -4.90 4.45 6.24
CA ILE A 19 -4.36 5.11 7.43
C ILE A 19 -4.46 6.62 7.23
N ASP A 20 -5.13 7.30 8.15
CA ASP A 20 -5.04 8.76 8.27
C ASP A 20 -3.66 9.13 8.81
N ILE A 21 -2.97 10.01 8.08
CA ILE A 21 -1.61 10.44 8.40
C ILE A 21 -1.52 11.19 9.73
N ASN A 22 -2.64 11.71 10.25
CA ASN A 22 -2.70 12.40 11.54
C ASN A 22 -3.04 11.45 12.70
N SER A 23 -3.33 10.18 12.41
CA SER A 23 -3.70 9.19 13.42
C SER A 23 -2.48 8.56 14.09
N SER A 24 -2.68 8.00 15.28
CA SER A 24 -1.64 7.25 16.00
C SER A 24 -1.19 5.97 15.27
N ALA A 25 -1.94 5.50 14.27
CA ALA A 25 -1.57 4.32 13.47
C ALA A 25 -0.29 4.53 12.66
N MET A 26 0.06 5.79 12.32
CA MET A 26 1.32 6.11 11.64
C MET A 26 2.56 5.70 12.42
N LYS A 27 2.47 5.59 13.77
CA LYS A 27 3.57 5.15 14.63
C LYS A 27 4.02 3.72 14.34
N SER A 28 3.15 2.89 13.73
CA SER A 28 3.50 1.54 13.28
C SER A 28 4.34 1.54 11.99
N TYR A 29 4.51 2.70 11.33
CA TYR A 29 5.18 2.85 10.05
C TYR A 29 6.21 4.00 10.07
N PRO A 30 7.23 3.95 10.93
CA PRO A 30 8.15 5.08 11.16
C PRO A 30 8.96 5.50 9.91
N GLN A 31 9.16 4.60 8.95
CA GLN A 31 9.82 4.94 7.68
C GLN A 31 8.89 5.72 6.74
N VAL A 32 7.59 5.42 6.78
CA VAL A 32 6.57 6.13 6.01
C VAL A 32 6.32 7.51 6.63
N GLU A 33 6.23 7.59 7.96
CA GLU A 33 6.06 8.85 8.71
C GLU A 33 7.13 9.89 8.37
N LYS A 34 8.38 9.47 8.16
CA LYS A 34 9.49 10.37 7.79
C LYS A 34 9.35 10.98 6.40
N THR A 35 8.68 10.31 5.47
CA THR A 35 8.64 10.69 4.05
C THR A 35 7.27 11.22 3.62
N ILE A 36 6.21 10.90 4.36
CA ILE A 36 4.82 11.24 4.00
C ILE A 36 4.57 12.74 3.88
N HIS A 37 5.26 13.56 4.69
CA HIS A 37 5.13 15.02 4.67
C HIS A 37 5.81 15.69 3.46
N GLN A 38 6.59 14.94 2.69
CA GLN A 38 7.36 15.46 1.56
C GLN A 38 6.71 15.12 0.21
N VAL A 39 5.58 14.42 0.21
CA VAL A 39 4.91 13.94 -1.01
C VAL A 39 3.45 14.38 -1.07
N LEU A 40 2.86 14.30 -2.26
CA LEU A 40 1.42 14.46 -2.43
C LEU A 40 0.69 13.20 -1.95
N LEU A 41 -0.37 13.38 -1.18
CA LEU A 41 -1.24 12.28 -0.76
C LEU A 41 -2.21 11.87 -1.88
N PRO A 42 -2.73 10.63 -1.87
CA PRO A 42 -2.39 9.54 -0.95
C PRO A 42 -1.05 8.88 -1.30
N MET A 43 -0.39 8.25 -0.33
CA MET A 43 0.78 7.39 -0.55
C MET A 43 0.35 5.92 -0.47
N THR A 44 0.72 5.13 -1.48
CA THR A 44 0.56 3.67 -1.46
C THR A 44 1.82 3.02 -0.91
N VAL A 45 1.63 2.19 0.11
CA VAL A 45 2.69 1.42 0.76
C VAL A 45 2.37 -0.07 0.61
N ILE A 46 3.33 -0.86 0.12
CA ILE A 46 3.19 -2.30 -0.05
C ILE A 46 4.31 -2.97 0.77
N ASN A 47 3.93 -3.82 1.72
CA ASN A 47 4.86 -4.49 2.65
C ASN A 47 5.82 -3.52 3.37
N GLY A 48 5.29 -2.37 3.80
CA GLY A 48 6.07 -1.33 4.49
C GLY A 48 6.94 -0.46 3.59
N ILE A 49 6.97 -0.71 2.27
CA ILE A 49 7.77 0.02 1.29
C ILE A 49 6.86 0.98 0.52
N PRO A 50 7.14 2.30 0.51
CA PRO A 50 6.45 3.26 -0.36
C PRO A 50 6.63 2.91 -1.85
N ARG A 51 5.54 2.89 -2.63
CA ARG A 51 5.57 2.54 -4.07
C ARG A 51 5.07 3.63 -5.00
N SER A 52 4.08 4.40 -4.56
CA SER A 52 3.52 5.52 -5.33
C SER A 52 2.91 6.56 -4.41
N HIS A 53 2.76 7.78 -4.90
CA HIS A 53 2.12 8.87 -4.17
C HIS A 53 1.40 9.85 -5.12
N GLY A 54 0.42 10.60 -4.59
CA GLY A 54 -0.34 11.64 -5.29
C GLY A 54 -1.61 11.14 -6.01
N PHE A 55 -1.73 9.83 -6.24
CA PHE A 55 -2.91 9.20 -6.82
C PHE A 55 -2.94 7.70 -6.49
N LEU A 56 -4.12 7.09 -6.67
CA LEU A 56 -4.33 5.65 -6.54
C LEU A 56 -4.52 5.04 -7.93
N ASP A 57 -3.49 4.38 -8.45
CA ASP A 57 -3.58 3.58 -9.67
C ASP A 57 -3.76 2.10 -9.32
N LEU A 58 -4.99 1.62 -9.51
CA LEU A 58 -5.35 0.23 -9.22
C LEU A 58 -4.52 -0.77 -10.00
N ASN A 59 -4.27 -0.53 -11.29
CA ASN A 59 -3.55 -1.48 -12.12
C ASN A 59 -2.09 -1.58 -11.67
N LEU A 60 -1.46 -0.44 -11.39
CA LEU A 60 -0.10 -0.38 -10.85
C LEU A 60 0.00 -1.11 -9.50
N ILE A 61 -0.99 -0.92 -8.61
CA ILE A 61 -1.04 -1.61 -7.32
C ILE A 61 -1.13 -3.13 -7.53
N ILE A 62 -2.07 -3.58 -8.36
CA ILE A 62 -2.27 -5.01 -8.66
C ILE A 62 -0.99 -5.62 -9.21
N ASP A 63 -0.35 -4.98 -10.20
CA ASP A 63 0.86 -5.53 -10.82
C ASP A 63 2.04 -5.57 -9.85
N THR A 64 2.18 -4.56 -8.99
CA THR A 64 3.20 -4.55 -7.95
C THR A 64 2.97 -5.66 -6.91
N VAL A 65 1.71 -5.87 -6.48
CA VAL A 65 1.38 -6.93 -5.52
C VAL A 65 1.64 -8.32 -6.14
N LYS A 66 1.31 -8.54 -7.42
CA LYS A 66 1.63 -9.80 -8.11
C LYS A 66 3.14 -10.06 -8.09
N GLN A 67 3.94 -9.06 -8.46
CA GLN A 67 5.40 -9.18 -8.44
C GLN A 67 5.93 -9.51 -7.04
N GLU A 68 5.40 -8.89 -5.99
CA GLU A 68 5.81 -9.22 -4.62
C GLU A 68 5.41 -10.65 -4.21
N LEU A 69 4.20 -11.10 -4.55
CA LEU A 69 3.74 -12.46 -4.25
C LEU A 69 4.54 -13.54 -4.99
N ASP A 70 4.94 -13.27 -6.24
CA ASP A 70 5.70 -14.23 -7.05
C ASP A 70 7.11 -14.45 -6.50
N LYS A 71 7.72 -13.47 -5.81
CA LYS A 71 9.03 -13.63 -5.14
C LYS A 71 9.03 -14.67 -4.02
N TYR A 72 7.87 -14.95 -3.41
CA TYR A 72 7.75 -15.93 -2.35
C TYR A 72 7.37 -17.34 -2.86
N ARG A 73 7.24 -17.50 -4.18
CA ARG A 73 6.93 -18.79 -4.83
C ARG A 73 8.17 -19.50 -5.40
N SER A 74 9.32 -18.84 -5.43
CA SER A 74 10.63 -19.37 -5.84
C SER A 74 11.46 -19.81 -4.64
#